data_AF-A0A7Y0YHX7-F1
#
_entry.id   AF-A0A7Y0YHX7-F1
#
_cell.length_a   1.000
_cell.length_b   1.000
_cell.length_c   1.000
_cell.angle_alpha   90.00
_cell.angle_beta   90.00
_cell.angle_gamma   90.00
#
_symmetry.space_group_name_H-M   'P 1'
#
loop_
_entity.id
_entity.type
_entity.pdbx_description
1 polymer ?
#
loop_
_entity_poly.entity_id
_entity_poly.type
_entity_poly.pdbx_seq_one_letter_code
_entity_poly.pdbx_strand_id
1 'polypeptide(L)'
;MLLTIVPAAGPGNLALYDKILYPFMWVIGWIMRGIHELLALSGVSSGAGVGWVLSIVGLTVFVRLLLVPLFVKQIKATRAMSLAQPEMSAIQKKYKGKRDQQSMIRMQEETRAVQRKYGASMSASCLPILFQMPVFFALYRLLYNMKPIADGVLPGHDSIGGMGQVQAQDLWHSTFFGQSLGLTMFGPGSIMSTKIVVGLMVAYLVLSMLFQTAFLTMKNMSQEQLNSDNPMVKSTKSMMYLMPLMYLFTGPVVQVGLLVYWVTSNTWMILQQFFIMRAFPTRGSAAAKWREAAHEKKFEAFREKEEAKLAAELERIELNEEGLNHKGVQVAIRQARLNHIHLLEKHRMELGLPEINLGTVDAVGNTAGQRMQPGQKGWEQYKAQFEADMAEERAETEAAREDVVGKDGLTAAQRAQKQAERRAAERQAKKKKQKQKNNKRNTSH
;
A
#
# COMPACT_ATOMS: atom_id res chain seq x y z
N MET A 1 16.11 -25.91 -3.13
CA MET A 1 16.83 -26.04 -4.41
C MET A 1 17.70 -24.82 -4.74
N LEU A 2 17.28 -23.57 -4.50
CA LEU A 2 18.15 -22.38 -4.69
C LEU A 2 19.28 -22.21 -3.66
N LEU A 3 19.21 -22.89 -2.51
CA LEU A 3 20.28 -22.88 -1.48
C LEU A 3 21.39 -23.92 -1.73
N THR A 4 21.25 -24.77 -2.76
CA THR A 4 22.18 -25.89 -3.04
C THR A 4 22.83 -25.81 -4.42
N ILE A 5 22.58 -24.74 -5.20
CA ILE A 5 23.17 -24.55 -6.53
C ILE A 5 23.99 -23.25 -6.51
N VAL A 6 25.20 -23.31 -5.94
CA VAL A 6 26.18 -22.22 -6.04
C VAL A 6 27.57 -22.87 -6.15
N PRO A 7 28.44 -22.42 -7.08
CA PRO A 7 29.64 -23.16 -7.43
C PRO A 7 30.58 -23.22 -6.23
N ALA A 8 31.17 -24.41 -6.03
CA ALA A 8 32.20 -24.64 -5.04
C ALA A 8 33.29 -23.57 -5.20
N ALA A 9 33.61 -22.87 -4.12
CA ALA A 9 34.76 -21.98 -4.10
C ALA A 9 36.01 -22.80 -4.43
N GLY A 10 36.89 -22.25 -5.28
CA GLY A 10 38.22 -22.82 -5.49
C GLY A 10 38.99 -22.92 -4.17
N PRO A 11 40.01 -23.78 -4.10
CA PRO A 11 40.76 -24.04 -2.86
C PRO A 11 41.34 -22.74 -2.31
N GLY A 12 41.03 -22.42 -1.06
CA GLY A 12 41.63 -21.31 -0.31
C GLY A 12 40.88 -19.98 -0.29
N ASN A 13 39.68 -19.87 -0.87
CA ASN A 13 38.91 -18.63 -0.87
C ASN A 13 37.49 -18.83 -0.34
N LEU A 14 36.96 -17.84 0.39
CA LEU A 14 35.52 -17.74 0.63
C LEU A 14 34.79 -17.69 -0.72
N ALA A 15 33.62 -18.31 -0.79
CA ALA A 15 32.82 -18.26 -2.01
C ALA A 15 32.44 -16.80 -2.34
N LEU A 16 32.18 -16.48 -3.61
CA LEU A 16 31.90 -15.11 -4.05
C LEU A 16 30.80 -14.44 -3.22
N TYR A 17 29.75 -15.19 -2.89
CA TYR A 17 28.63 -14.72 -2.08
C TYR A 17 29.02 -14.46 -0.62
N ASP A 18 29.94 -15.26 -0.04
CA ASP A 18 30.46 -15.02 1.30
C ASP A 18 31.30 -13.75 1.36
N LYS A 19 32.07 -13.46 0.30
CA LYS A 19 32.83 -12.21 0.20
C LYS A 19 31.91 -10.99 0.20
N ILE A 20 30.79 -11.05 -0.53
CA ILE A 20 29.77 -10.00 -0.55
C ILE A 20 29.09 -9.85 0.81
N LEU A 21 28.82 -10.95 1.50
CA LEU A 21 28.14 -10.94 2.80
C LEU A 21 29.08 -10.70 3.98
N TYR A 22 30.40 -10.76 3.78
CA TYR A 22 31.40 -10.71 4.86
C TYR A 22 31.26 -9.49 5.78
N PRO A 23 31.06 -8.26 5.29
CA PRO A 23 30.87 -7.10 6.17
C PRO A 23 29.65 -7.27 7.08
N PHE A 24 28.57 -7.86 6.58
CA PHE A 24 27.36 -8.12 7.36
C PHE A 24 27.59 -9.24 8.38
N MET A 25 28.28 -10.33 7.99
CA MET A 25 28.63 -11.42 8.91
C MET A 25 29.52 -10.92 10.03
N TRP A 26 30.50 -10.06 9.72
CA TRP A 26 31.42 -9.46 10.68
C TRP A 26 30.67 -8.64 11.74
N VAL A 27 29.76 -7.76 11.30
CA VAL A 27 28.92 -6.94 12.20
C VAL A 27 28.01 -7.83 13.06
N ILE A 28 27.34 -8.81 12.45
CA ILE A 28 26.46 -9.73 13.18
C ILE A 28 27.24 -10.53 14.22
N GLY A 29 28.45 -11.00 13.89
CA GLY A 29 29.29 -11.74 14.83
C GLY A 29 29.64 -10.93 16.08
N TRP A 30 29.98 -9.65 15.91
CA TRP A 30 30.21 -8.75 17.06
C TRP A 30 28.96 -8.50 17.89
N ILE A 31 27.81 -8.27 17.24
CA ILE A 31 26.55 -8.06 17.95
C ILE A 31 26.16 -9.31 18.74
N MET A 32 26.26 -10.50 18.12
CA MET A 32 25.95 -11.76 18.79
C MET A 32 26.84 -11.99 20.00
N ARG A 33 28.15 -11.79 19.86
CA ARG A 33 29.08 -11.90 20.98
C ARG A 33 28.77 -10.88 22.09
N GLY A 34 28.54 -9.62 21.73
CA GLY A 34 28.19 -8.59 22.71
C GLY A 34 26.91 -8.91 23.48
N ILE A 35 25.87 -9.39 22.80
CA ILE A 35 24.63 -9.83 23.47
C ILE A 35 24.90 -11.03 24.38
N HIS A 36 25.71 -11.99 23.94
CA HIS A 36 26.10 -13.14 24.75
C HIS A 36 26.83 -12.72 26.03
N GLU A 37 27.79 -11.80 25.92
CA GLU A 37 28.54 -11.25 27.05
C GLU A 37 27.63 -10.47 28.00
N LEU A 38 26.69 -9.67 27.48
CA LEU A 38 25.67 -8.99 28.30
C LEU A 38 24.79 -9.98 29.07
N LEU A 39 24.38 -11.07 28.42
CA LEU A 39 23.62 -12.14 29.09
C LEU A 39 24.46 -12.84 30.15
N ALA A 40 25.74 -13.08 29.88
CA ALA A 40 26.66 -13.65 30.86
C ALA A 40 26.81 -12.77 32.11
N LEU A 41 26.90 -11.44 31.92
CA LEU A 41 26.91 -10.48 33.03
C LEU A 41 25.61 -10.50 33.84
N SER A 42 24.47 -10.84 33.21
CA SER A 42 23.18 -11.01 33.90
C SER A 42 23.02 -12.34 34.65
N GLY A 43 24.05 -13.20 34.66
CA GLY A 43 24.07 -14.48 35.37
C GLY A 43 23.79 -15.71 34.51
N VAL A 44 23.72 -15.57 33.18
CA VAL A 44 23.64 -16.72 32.25
C VAL A 44 25.03 -17.34 32.08
N SER A 45 25.11 -18.65 31.84
CA SER A 45 26.39 -19.34 31.60
C SER A 45 27.16 -18.72 30.42
N SER A 46 28.46 -18.43 30.61
CA SER A 46 29.32 -17.79 29.60
C SER A 46 29.92 -18.75 28.55
N GLY A 47 29.75 -20.06 28.70
CA GLY A 47 30.20 -21.08 27.74
C GLY A 47 29.06 -21.64 26.89
N ALA A 48 29.27 -22.83 26.32
CA ALA A 48 28.23 -23.55 25.60
C ALA A 48 26.95 -23.70 26.44
N GLY A 49 25.80 -23.30 25.88
CA GLY A 49 24.52 -23.40 26.57
C GLY A 49 23.45 -22.44 26.07
N VAL A 50 22.51 -22.14 26.96
CA VAL A 50 21.35 -21.30 26.66
C VAL A 50 21.72 -19.85 26.30
N GLY A 51 22.89 -19.38 26.73
CA GLY A 51 23.42 -18.06 26.40
C GLY A 51 23.48 -17.81 24.89
N TRP A 52 23.99 -18.77 24.11
CA TRP A 52 24.08 -18.65 22.65
C TRP A 52 22.73 -18.72 21.96
N VAL A 53 21.79 -19.51 22.48
CA VAL A 53 20.39 -19.52 22.02
C VAL A 53 19.77 -18.13 22.20
N LEU A 54 19.89 -17.59 23.42
CA LEU A 54 19.37 -16.26 23.77
C LEU A 54 20.10 -15.14 23.02
N SER A 55 21.36 -15.34 22.65
CA SER A 55 22.10 -14.41 21.79
C SER A 55 21.50 -14.34 20.38
N ILE A 56 21.13 -15.47 19.77
CA ILE A 56 20.42 -15.49 18.47
C ILE A 56 19.05 -14.79 18.59
N VAL A 57 18.30 -15.07 19.66
CA VAL A 57 17.02 -14.42 19.95
C VAL A 57 17.21 -12.91 20.12
N GLY A 58 18.19 -12.52 20.92
CA GLY A 58 18.52 -11.13 21.22
C GLY A 58 18.98 -10.36 19.98
N LEU A 59 19.81 -10.95 19.12
CA LEU A 59 20.19 -10.37 17.83
C LEU A 59 18.94 -10.05 17.01
N THR A 60 18.01 -11.00 16.94
CA THR A 60 16.75 -10.83 16.19
C THR A 60 15.96 -9.64 16.73
N VAL A 61 15.77 -9.59 18.05
CA VAL A 61 15.05 -8.49 18.71
C VAL A 61 15.78 -7.16 18.50
N PHE A 62 17.10 -7.12 18.65
CA PHE A 62 17.92 -5.92 18.46
C PHE A 62 17.78 -5.34 17.05
N VAL A 63 17.97 -6.17 16.02
CA VAL A 63 17.79 -5.73 14.62
C VAL A 63 16.36 -5.28 14.37
N ARG A 64 15.36 -6.00 14.90
CA ARG A 64 13.95 -5.62 14.74
C ARG A 64 13.62 -4.28 15.40
N LEU A 65 14.16 -4.01 16.59
CA LEU A 65 13.99 -2.73 17.28
C LEU A 65 14.60 -1.57 16.50
N LEU A 66 15.81 -1.75 15.97
CA LEU A 66 16.48 -0.74 15.12
C LEU A 66 15.63 -0.39 13.88
N LEU A 67 14.94 -1.38 13.32
CA LEU A 67 14.11 -1.23 12.12
C LEU A 67 12.68 -0.75 12.38
N VAL A 68 12.23 -0.63 13.63
CA VAL A 68 10.87 -0.14 13.95
C VAL A 68 10.48 1.13 13.18
N PRO A 69 11.29 2.21 13.11
CA PRO A 69 10.90 3.41 12.35
C PRO A 69 10.69 3.14 10.85
N LEU A 70 11.51 2.26 10.26
CA LEU A 70 11.36 1.83 8.86
C LEU A 70 10.05 1.05 8.68
N PHE A 71 9.77 0.10 9.58
CA PHE A 71 8.54 -0.69 9.56
C PHE A 71 7.30 0.21 9.72
N VAL A 72 7.33 1.22 10.58
CA VAL A 72 6.23 2.18 10.73
C VAL A 72 5.95 2.92 9.42
N LYS A 73 6.99 3.39 8.72
CA LYS A 73 6.83 4.01 7.39
C LYS A 73 6.23 3.04 6.39
N GLN A 74 6.69 1.79 6.39
CA GLN A 74 6.18 0.74 5.51
C GLN A 74 4.69 0.45 5.77
N ILE A 75 4.27 0.32 7.03
CA ILE A 75 2.87 0.08 7.41
C ILE A 75 1.97 1.22 6.94
N LYS A 76 2.41 2.48 7.10
CA LYS A 76 1.66 3.64 6.61
C LYS A 76 1.47 3.57 5.09
N ALA A 77 2.51 3.20 4.35
CA ALA A 77 2.42 3.03 2.90
C ALA A 77 1.48 1.88 2.50
N THR A 78 1.52 0.74 3.19
CA THR A 78 0.59 -0.37 2.96
C THR A 78 -0.86 0.02 3.25
N ARG A 79 -1.10 0.83 4.31
CA ARG A 79 -2.44 1.35 4.62
C ARG A 79 -2.94 2.31 3.56
N ALA A 80 -2.09 3.22 3.07
CA ALA A 80 -2.43 4.12 1.97
C ALA A 80 -2.83 3.34 0.71
N MET A 81 -2.12 2.26 0.39
CA MET A 81 -2.49 1.38 -0.73
C MET A 81 -3.85 0.69 -0.51
N SER A 82 -4.15 0.28 0.72
CA SER A 82 -5.47 -0.28 1.05
C SER A 82 -6.60 0.74 0.88
N LEU A 83 -6.34 2.03 1.11
CA LEU A 83 -7.29 3.11 0.87
C LEU A 83 -7.47 3.41 -0.63
N ALA A 84 -6.42 3.24 -1.42
CA ALA A 84 -6.47 3.38 -2.88
C ALA A 84 -7.21 2.22 -3.57
N GLN A 85 -7.42 1.08 -2.88
CA GLN A 85 -8.01 -0.13 -3.44
C GLN A 85 -9.36 0.05 -4.20
N PRO A 86 -10.35 0.83 -3.70
CA PRO A 86 -11.60 1.07 -4.44
C PRO A 86 -11.38 1.81 -5.77
N GLU A 87 -10.63 2.91 -5.78
CA GLU A 87 -10.31 3.66 -7.01
C GLU A 87 -9.48 2.80 -7.98
N MET A 88 -8.51 2.04 -7.45
CA MET A 88 -7.72 1.07 -8.21
C MET A 88 -8.61 -0.02 -8.85
N SER A 89 -9.65 -0.47 -8.15
CA SER A 89 -10.61 -1.45 -8.67
C SER A 89 -11.51 -0.83 -9.74
N ALA A 90 -11.89 0.44 -9.60
CA ALA A 90 -12.66 1.16 -10.61
C ALA A 90 -11.87 1.34 -11.92
N ILE A 91 -10.57 1.67 -11.83
CA ILE A 91 -9.66 1.71 -12.99
C ILE A 91 -9.59 0.34 -13.66
N GLN A 92 -9.39 -0.74 -12.88
CA GLN A 92 -9.34 -2.10 -13.44
C GLN A 92 -10.64 -2.47 -14.17
N LYS A 93 -11.80 -2.09 -13.63
CA LYS A 93 -13.10 -2.29 -14.29
C LYS A 93 -13.23 -1.46 -15.58
N LYS A 94 -12.81 -0.18 -15.57
CA LYS A 94 -12.84 0.74 -16.73
C LYS A 94 -12.02 0.26 -17.93
N TYR A 95 -10.92 -0.46 -17.66
CA TYR A 95 -10.02 -1.00 -18.69
C TYR A 95 -10.17 -2.51 -18.92
N LYS A 96 -11.14 -3.18 -18.26
CA LYS A 96 -11.35 -4.63 -18.41
C LYS A 96 -11.59 -4.98 -19.88
N GLY A 97 -10.83 -5.95 -20.40
CA GLY A 97 -10.93 -6.43 -21.78
C GLY A 97 -10.20 -5.58 -22.83
N LYS A 98 -9.67 -4.40 -22.47
CA LYS A 98 -8.84 -3.58 -23.36
C LYS A 98 -7.40 -4.07 -23.31
N ARG A 99 -6.84 -4.41 -24.47
CA ARG A 99 -5.46 -4.92 -24.61
C ARG A 99 -4.59 -4.08 -25.53
N ASP A 100 -5.13 -2.97 -26.04
CA ASP A 100 -4.37 -2.03 -26.85
C ASP A 100 -3.29 -1.33 -26.02
N GLN A 101 -2.12 -1.11 -26.64
CA GLN A 101 -0.95 -0.54 -25.96
C GLN A 101 -1.25 0.84 -25.37
N GLN A 102 -2.08 1.65 -26.04
CA GLN A 102 -2.51 2.97 -25.56
C GLN A 102 -3.39 2.88 -24.31
N SER A 103 -4.34 1.95 -24.25
CA SER A 103 -5.17 1.74 -23.05
C SER A 103 -4.36 1.20 -21.89
N MET A 104 -3.36 0.35 -22.13
CA MET A 104 -2.46 -0.12 -21.07
C MET A 104 -1.60 1.01 -20.50
N ILE A 105 -1.11 1.93 -21.34
CA ILE A 105 -0.37 3.11 -20.88
C ILE A 105 -1.28 4.02 -20.06
N ARG A 106 -2.49 4.34 -20.56
CA ARG A 106 -3.47 5.17 -19.83
C ARG A 106 -3.88 4.54 -18.49
N MET A 107 -4.07 3.23 -18.45
CA MET A 107 -4.35 2.50 -17.22
C MET A 107 -3.20 2.64 -16.20
N GLN A 108 -1.94 2.57 -16.65
CA GLN A 108 -0.78 2.77 -15.78
C GLN A 108 -0.69 4.23 -15.28
N GLU A 109 -0.99 5.21 -16.11
CA GLU A 109 -1.02 6.63 -15.73
C GLU A 109 -2.09 6.91 -14.70
N GLU A 110 -3.34 6.47 -14.92
CA GLU A 110 -4.44 6.61 -13.96
C GLU A 110 -4.11 5.89 -12.65
N THR A 111 -3.55 4.68 -12.72
CA THR A 111 -3.08 3.93 -11.55
C THR A 111 -2.04 4.72 -10.76
N ARG A 112 -1.05 5.30 -11.44
CA ARG A 112 0.00 6.11 -10.79
C ARG A 112 -0.57 7.41 -10.21
N ALA A 113 -1.54 8.03 -10.87
CA ALA A 113 -2.21 9.23 -10.38
C ALA A 113 -2.97 8.94 -9.08
N VAL A 114 -3.72 7.84 -9.02
CA VAL A 114 -4.40 7.37 -7.80
C VAL A 114 -3.39 7.06 -6.71
N GLN A 115 -2.32 6.30 -7.02
CA GLN A 115 -1.25 6.02 -6.05
C GLN A 115 -0.64 7.31 -5.47
N ARG A 116 -0.40 8.33 -6.31
CA ARG A 116 0.10 9.64 -5.88
C ARG A 116 -0.92 10.40 -5.02
N LYS A 117 -2.21 10.38 -5.37
CA LYS A 117 -3.31 10.99 -4.59
C LYS A 117 -3.29 10.50 -3.14
N TYR A 118 -3.14 9.18 -2.95
CA TYR A 118 -3.10 8.57 -1.62
C TYR A 118 -1.71 8.55 -0.96
N GLY A 119 -0.66 9.02 -1.64
CA GLY A 119 0.72 8.90 -1.18
C GLY A 119 1.21 7.45 -1.06
N ALA A 120 0.53 6.51 -1.74
CA ALA A 120 0.90 5.12 -1.81
C ALA A 120 2.03 4.94 -2.83
N SER A 121 3.16 4.37 -2.42
CA SER A 121 4.25 4.02 -3.33
C SER A 121 4.40 2.50 -3.40
N MET A 122 4.47 1.96 -4.62
CA MET A 122 4.70 0.52 -4.83
C MET A 122 6.07 0.07 -4.28
N SER A 123 7.05 0.98 -4.24
CA SER A 123 8.40 0.73 -3.72
C SER A 123 8.47 0.63 -2.19
N ALA A 124 7.57 1.29 -1.44
CA ALA A 124 7.56 1.17 0.01
C ALA A 124 7.08 -0.23 0.46
N SER A 125 6.31 -0.94 -0.36
CA SER A 125 5.79 -2.27 -0.02
C SER A 125 6.84 -3.38 -0.09
N CYS A 126 7.90 -3.25 -0.91
CA CYS A 126 8.97 -4.24 -1.00
C CYS A 126 10.19 -3.95 -0.10
N LEU A 127 10.19 -2.80 0.57
CA LEU A 127 11.30 -2.31 1.40
C LEU A 127 11.77 -3.30 2.48
N PRO A 128 10.90 -4.08 3.16
CA PRO A 128 11.37 -5.03 4.17
C PRO A 128 12.16 -6.17 3.59
N ILE A 129 11.77 -6.66 2.41
CA ILE A 129 12.45 -7.78 1.78
C ILE A 129 13.88 -7.36 1.45
N LEU A 130 14.07 -6.13 0.98
CA LEU A 130 15.39 -5.58 0.66
C LEU A 130 16.32 -5.55 1.88
N PHE A 131 15.82 -5.17 3.06
CA PHE A 131 16.64 -5.11 4.28
C PHE A 131 16.78 -6.48 4.97
N GLN A 132 15.71 -7.28 4.97
CA GLN A 132 15.65 -8.56 5.67
C GLN A 132 16.56 -9.61 5.03
N MET A 133 16.67 -9.62 3.70
CA MET A 133 17.43 -10.65 2.99
C MET A 133 18.94 -10.59 3.32
N PRO A 134 19.63 -9.43 3.30
CA PRO A 134 21.03 -9.33 3.71
C PRO A 134 21.28 -9.84 5.14
N VAL A 135 20.43 -9.46 6.10
CA VAL A 135 20.59 -9.89 7.51
C VAL A 135 20.40 -11.40 7.64
N PHE A 136 19.38 -11.95 6.99
CA PHE A 136 19.12 -13.38 7.00
C PHE A 136 20.27 -14.18 6.39
N PHE A 137 20.71 -13.81 5.18
CA PHE A 137 21.79 -14.53 4.52
C PHE A 137 23.11 -14.40 5.27
N ALA A 138 23.40 -13.23 5.85
CA ALA A 138 24.58 -13.05 6.67
C ALA A 138 24.55 -13.92 7.94
N LEU A 139 23.43 -13.97 8.67
CA LEU A 139 23.31 -14.86 9.82
C LEU A 139 23.40 -16.35 9.42
N TYR A 140 22.73 -16.75 8.34
CA TYR A 140 22.83 -18.12 7.82
C TYR A 140 24.28 -18.49 7.49
N ARG A 141 25.00 -17.63 6.78
CA ARG A 141 26.40 -17.87 6.40
C ARG A 141 27.34 -17.81 7.59
N LEU A 142 27.09 -16.94 8.55
CA LEU A 142 27.83 -16.89 9.81
C LEU A 142 27.70 -18.24 10.54
N LEU A 143 26.47 -18.70 10.82
CA LEU A 143 26.23 -19.98 11.50
C LEU A 143 26.77 -21.19 10.71
N TYR A 144 26.64 -21.17 9.39
CA TYR A 144 27.22 -22.20 8.51
C TYR A 144 28.74 -22.30 8.65
N ASN A 145 29.44 -21.16 8.74
CA ASN A 145 30.89 -21.09 8.87
C ASN A 145 31.40 -21.33 10.31
N MET A 146 30.52 -21.44 11.31
CA MET A 146 30.95 -21.70 12.69
C MET A 146 31.63 -23.05 12.86
N LYS A 147 31.17 -24.11 12.17
CA LYS A 147 31.87 -25.40 12.24
C LYS A 147 33.29 -25.34 11.66
N PRO A 148 33.50 -24.84 10.43
CA PRO A 148 34.85 -24.61 9.91
C PRO A 148 35.76 -23.77 10.81
N ILE A 149 35.22 -22.75 11.48
CA ILE A 149 35.99 -21.91 12.42
C ILE A 149 36.31 -22.68 13.71
N ALA A 150 35.35 -23.42 14.27
CA ALA A 150 35.54 -24.26 15.45
C ALA A 150 36.64 -25.31 15.25
N ASP A 151 36.67 -25.90 14.05
CA ASP A 151 37.65 -26.89 13.62
C ASP A 151 38.99 -26.26 13.17
N GLY A 152 39.08 -24.93 13.03
CA GLY A 152 40.29 -24.23 12.57
C GLY A 152 40.64 -24.46 11.09
N VAL A 153 39.67 -24.85 10.27
CA VAL A 153 39.89 -25.25 8.86
C VAL A 153 39.37 -24.21 7.85
N LEU A 154 38.82 -23.09 8.31
CA LEU A 154 38.34 -22.03 7.42
C LEU A 154 39.53 -21.32 6.75
N PRO A 155 39.68 -21.36 5.41
CA PRO A 155 40.87 -20.82 4.76
C PRO A 155 41.01 -19.31 4.96
N GLY A 156 42.14 -18.88 5.54
CA GLY A 156 42.52 -17.47 5.69
C GLY A 156 41.72 -16.68 6.74
N HIS A 157 40.91 -17.34 7.57
CA HIS A 157 40.09 -16.68 8.58
C HIS A 157 39.96 -17.49 9.87
N ASP A 158 40.62 -17.04 10.94
CA ASP A 158 40.49 -17.63 12.29
C ASP A 158 39.23 -17.17 13.03
N SER A 159 38.56 -16.14 12.50
CA SER A 159 37.33 -15.58 13.05
C SER A 159 36.50 -14.85 11.99
N ILE A 160 35.21 -14.69 12.26
CA ILE A 160 34.32 -13.78 11.54
C ILE A 160 33.71 -12.81 12.54
N GLY A 161 34.18 -11.56 12.50
CA GLY A 161 33.79 -10.56 13.49
C GLY A 161 34.19 -10.99 14.90
N GLY A 162 33.27 -10.84 15.86
CA GLY A 162 33.46 -11.29 17.24
C GLY A 162 33.49 -12.82 17.44
N MET A 163 33.19 -13.61 16.40
CA MET A 163 33.09 -15.07 16.49
C MET A 163 34.43 -15.74 16.13
N GLY A 164 35.28 -15.98 17.13
CA GLY A 164 36.50 -16.77 17.01
C GLY A 164 36.29 -18.25 17.31
N GLN A 165 37.37 -19.03 17.32
CA GLN A 165 37.33 -20.48 17.51
C GLN A 165 36.61 -20.92 18.79
N VAL A 166 36.87 -20.27 19.92
CA VAL A 166 36.21 -20.59 21.21
C VAL A 166 34.70 -20.33 21.13
N GLN A 167 34.30 -19.17 20.61
CA GLN A 167 32.88 -18.81 20.48
C GLN A 167 32.17 -19.74 19.49
N ALA A 168 32.85 -20.14 18.42
CA ALA A 168 32.32 -21.07 17.44
C ALA A 168 32.13 -22.48 18.03
N GLN A 169 33.07 -22.97 18.84
CA GLN A 169 32.95 -24.22 19.58
C GLN A 169 31.79 -24.17 20.58
N ASP A 170 31.73 -23.12 21.39
CA ASP A 170 30.64 -22.94 22.36
C ASP A 170 29.27 -22.90 21.68
N LEU A 171 29.15 -22.16 20.57
CA LEU A 171 27.91 -22.08 19.81
C LEU A 171 27.54 -23.44 19.19
N TRP A 172 28.51 -24.21 18.69
CA TRP A 172 28.28 -25.53 18.12
C TRP A 172 27.82 -26.56 19.16
N HIS A 173 28.37 -26.50 20.38
CA HIS A 173 28.00 -27.38 21.49
C HIS A 173 26.75 -26.91 22.26
N SER A 174 26.31 -25.68 22.04
CA SER A 174 25.06 -25.16 22.61
C SER A 174 23.86 -25.91 22.08
N THR A 175 22.88 -26.16 22.97
CA THR A 175 21.70 -26.96 22.64
C THR A 175 20.40 -26.18 22.79
N PHE A 176 19.44 -26.48 21.93
CA PHE A 176 18.05 -26.02 21.99
C PHE A 176 17.13 -27.25 22.02
N PHE A 177 16.33 -27.38 23.09
CA PHE A 177 15.59 -28.62 23.38
C PHE A 177 16.45 -29.89 23.29
N GLY A 178 17.70 -29.80 23.79
CA GLY A 178 18.67 -30.90 23.78
C GLY A 178 19.33 -31.18 22.43
N GLN A 179 19.08 -30.37 21.40
CA GLN A 179 19.67 -30.53 20.06
C GLN A 179 20.70 -29.44 19.79
N SER A 180 21.88 -29.80 19.29
CA SER A 180 22.92 -28.83 18.93
C SER A 180 22.40 -27.83 17.89
N LEU A 181 22.75 -26.56 18.07
CA LEU A 181 22.37 -25.47 17.16
C LEU A 181 22.89 -25.67 15.73
N GLY A 182 23.96 -26.45 15.55
CA GLY A 182 24.58 -26.72 14.25
C GLY A 182 23.91 -27.82 13.43
N LEU A 183 23.04 -28.64 14.04
CA LEU A 183 22.43 -29.79 13.37
C LEU A 183 21.28 -29.37 12.43
N THR A 184 21.05 -30.16 11.38
CA THR A 184 19.88 -30.06 10.49
C THR A 184 18.97 -31.29 10.69
N MET A 185 17.82 -31.40 10.00
CA MET A 185 16.93 -32.58 10.18
C MET A 185 17.56 -33.88 9.66
N PHE A 186 18.30 -33.78 8.56
CA PHE A 186 18.86 -34.92 7.82
C PHE A 186 20.40 -34.89 7.80
N GLY A 187 21.03 -34.05 8.61
CA GLY A 187 22.48 -33.89 8.64
C GLY A 187 23.19 -35.00 9.41
N PRO A 188 24.53 -35.11 9.27
CA PRO A 188 25.33 -36.02 10.08
C PRO A 188 25.12 -35.78 11.58
N GLY A 189 24.93 -36.84 12.36
CA GLY A 189 24.67 -36.75 13.81
C GLY A 189 23.20 -36.47 14.20
N SER A 190 22.28 -36.36 13.23
CA SER A 190 20.86 -36.13 13.50
C SER A 190 20.17 -37.42 13.93
N ILE A 191 19.62 -37.42 15.15
CA ILE A 191 18.89 -38.54 15.73
C ILE A 191 17.37 -38.30 15.65
N MET A 192 16.58 -39.28 16.10
CA MET A 192 15.10 -39.17 16.05
C MET A 192 14.57 -37.93 16.79
N SER A 193 15.16 -37.61 17.96
CA SER A 193 14.76 -36.41 18.71
C SER A 193 15.08 -35.11 17.95
N THR A 194 16.20 -35.04 17.21
CA THR A 194 16.51 -33.92 16.32
C THR A 194 15.40 -33.70 15.29
N LYS A 195 14.95 -34.79 14.65
CA LYS A 195 13.88 -34.75 13.64
C LYS A 195 12.55 -34.28 14.24
N ILE A 196 12.21 -34.75 15.44
CA ILE A 196 10.99 -34.32 16.14
C ILE A 196 11.05 -32.84 16.47
N VAL A 197 12.14 -32.36 17.09
CA VAL A 197 12.30 -30.95 17.47
C VAL A 197 12.24 -30.05 16.24
N VAL A 198 13.00 -30.37 15.19
CA VAL A 198 12.97 -29.61 13.92
C VAL A 198 11.57 -29.66 13.30
N GLY A 199 10.91 -30.83 13.28
CA GLY A 199 9.55 -30.98 12.77
C GLY A 199 8.54 -30.10 13.51
N LEU A 200 8.62 -30.02 14.84
CA LEU A 200 7.77 -29.16 15.66
C LEU A 200 8.04 -27.67 15.39
N MET A 201 9.30 -27.26 15.23
CA MET A 201 9.65 -25.88 14.88
C MET A 201 9.09 -25.51 13.49
N VAL A 202 9.23 -26.39 12.50
CA VAL A 202 8.69 -26.17 11.15
C VAL A 202 7.16 -26.12 11.17
N ALA A 203 6.51 -27.03 11.90
CA ALA A 203 5.06 -27.01 12.08
C ALA A 203 4.59 -25.69 12.71
N TYR A 204 5.29 -25.20 13.75
CA TYR A 204 5.01 -23.88 14.33
C TYR A 204 5.14 -22.76 13.29
N LEU A 205 6.21 -22.73 12.49
CA LEU A 205 6.43 -21.72 11.45
C LEU A 205 5.32 -21.73 10.39
N VAL A 206 4.90 -22.91 9.96
CA VAL A 206 3.79 -23.07 9.00
C VAL A 206 2.47 -22.60 9.60
N LEU A 207 2.13 -23.09 10.79
CA LEU A 207 0.87 -22.74 11.46
C LEU A 207 0.78 -21.26 11.78
N SER A 208 1.85 -20.66 12.30
CA SER A 208 1.92 -19.23 12.60
C SER A 208 1.78 -18.39 11.33
N MET A 209 2.41 -18.79 10.23
CA MET A 209 2.28 -18.10 8.95
C MET A 209 0.87 -18.21 8.35
N LEU A 210 0.26 -19.40 8.40
CA LEU A 210 -1.12 -19.60 7.96
C LEU A 210 -2.08 -18.75 8.79
N PHE A 211 -1.90 -18.74 10.11
CA PHE A 211 -2.65 -17.89 11.02
C PHE A 211 -2.51 -16.41 10.65
N GLN A 212 -1.28 -15.90 10.47
CA GLN A 212 -1.05 -14.50 10.09
C GLN A 212 -1.72 -14.15 8.75
N THR A 213 -1.59 -15.02 7.76
CA THR A 213 -2.12 -14.76 6.41
C THR A 213 -3.64 -14.78 6.41
N ALA A 214 -4.25 -15.76 7.08
CA ALA A 214 -5.70 -15.84 7.26
C ALA A 214 -6.22 -14.64 8.05
N PHE A 215 -5.52 -14.25 9.12
CA PHE A 215 -5.89 -13.13 9.97
C PHE A 215 -5.84 -11.79 9.23
N LEU A 216 -4.81 -11.54 8.42
CA LEU A 216 -4.68 -10.33 7.60
C LEU A 216 -5.71 -10.28 6.47
N THR A 217 -5.96 -11.42 5.82
CA THR A 217 -6.80 -11.49 4.61
C THR A 217 -8.29 -11.44 4.94
N MET A 218 -8.75 -12.22 5.93
CA MET A 218 -10.18 -12.33 6.26
C MET A 218 -10.75 -11.08 6.93
N LYS A 219 -9.93 -10.25 7.58
CA LYS A 219 -10.38 -9.02 8.25
C LYS A 219 -10.31 -7.76 7.40
N ASN A 220 -9.60 -7.79 6.27
CA ASN A 220 -9.38 -6.62 5.41
C ASN A 220 -10.04 -6.69 4.03
N MET A 221 -10.61 -7.83 3.63
CA MET A 221 -11.19 -8.00 2.29
C MET A 221 -12.61 -8.58 2.36
N SER A 222 -13.54 -8.01 1.58
CA SER A 222 -14.88 -8.56 1.44
C SER A 222 -14.87 -9.85 0.59
N GLN A 223 -15.85 -10.73 0.77
CA GLN A 223 -15.97 -11.97 -0.02
C GLN A 223 -16.04 -11.71 -1.53
N GLU A 224 -16.62 -10.58 -1.94
CA GLU A 224 -16.71 -10.16 -3.34
C GLU A 224 -15.34 -9.78 -3.92
N GLN A 225 -14.47 -9.15 -3.12
CA GLN A 225 -13.09 -8.85 -3.52
C GLN A 225 -12.25 -10.13 -3.61
N LEU A 226 -12.45 -11.10 -2.72
CA LEU A 226 -11.73 -12.37 -2.75
C LEU A 226 -12.02 -13.18 -4.02
N ASN A 227 -13.24 -13.11 -4.55
CA ASN A 227 -13.64 -13.83 -5.75
C ASN A 227 -13.49 -13.01 -7.06
N SER A 228 -12.95 -11.80 -6.96
CA SER A 228 -12.68 -10.97 -8.14
C SER A 228 -11.47 -11.48 -8.94
N ASP A 229 -11.53 -11.37 -10.27
CA ASP A 229 -10.42 -11.64 -11.20
C ASP A 229 -9.25 -10.63 -11.10
N ASN A 230 -9.21 -9.83 -10.02
CA ASN A 230 -8.21 -8.80 -9.84
C ASN A 230 -6.81 -9.43 -9.70
N PRO A 231 -5.83 -9.04 -10.55
CA PRO A 231 -4.47 -9.60 -10.51
C PRO A 231 -3.80 -9.51 -9.13
N MET A 232 -4.12 -8.46 -8.38
CA MET A 232 -3.63 -8.24 -7.01
C MET A 232 -4.14 -9.28 -6.01
N VAL A 233 -5.43 -9.63 -6.09
CA VAL A 233 -6.06 -10.64 -5.23
C VAL A 233 -5.52 -12.02 -5.57
N LYS A 234 -5.36 -12.31 -6.87
CA LYS A 234 -4.74 -13.55 -7.34
C LYS A 234 -3.31 -13.71 -6.84
N SER A 235 -2.50 -12.64 -6.90
CA SER A 235 -1.13 -12.62 -6.36
C SER A 235 -1.11 -12.86 -4.83
N THR A 236 -2.04 -12.25 -4.10
CA THR A 236 -2.19 -12.44 -2.64
C THR A 236 -2.56 -13.89 -2.31
N LYS A 237 -3.53 -14.47 -3.03
CA LYS A 237 -3.94 -15.88 -2.87
C LYS A 237 -2.81 -16.85 -3.20
N SER A 238 -2.05 -16.62 -4.28
CA SER A 238 -0.91 -17.50 -4.61
C SER A 238 0.18 -17.45 -3.53
N MET A 239 0.43 -16.28 -2.95
CA MET A 239 1.40 -16.11 -1.87
C MET A 239 1.01 -16.89 -0.60
N MET A 240 -0.29 -16.94 -0.29
CA MET A 240 -0.83 -17.65 0.87
C MET A 240 -0.51 -19.16 0.85
N TYR A 241 -0.48 -19.78 -0.35
CA TYR A 241 -0.18 -21.21 -0.47
C TYR A 241 1.31 -21.49 -0.75
N LEU A 242 1.99 -20.61 -1.48
CA LEU A 242 3.38 -20.83 -1.89
C LEU A 242 4.37 -20.74 -0.72
N MET A 243 4.17 -19.77 0.19
CA MET A 243 5.14 -19.52 1.26
C MET A 243 5.15 -20.59 2.37
N PRO A 244 4.01 -21.13 2.84
CA PRO A 244 4.03 -22.26 3.79
C PRO A 244 4.74 -23.49 3.22
N LEU A 245 4.60 -23.72 1.91
CA LEU A 245 5.29 -24.79 1.21
C LEU A 245 6.82 -24.57 1.23
N MET A 246 7.27 -23.32 1.08
CA MET A 246 8.68 -22.97 1.21
C MET A 246 9.24 -23.33 2.60
N TYR A 247 8.51 -23.08 3.69
CA TYR A 247 8.95 -23.49 5.03
C TYR A 247 8.99 -25.01 5.21
N LEU A 248 8.04 -25.75 4.62
CA LEU A 248 8.07 -27.22 4.66
C LEU A 248 9.29 -27.80 3.94
N PHE A 249 9.73 -27.20 2.84
CA PHE A 249 10.91 -27.67 2.11
C PHE A 249 12.23 -27.15 2.66
N THR A 250 12.27 -25.91 3.14
CA THR A 250 13.51 -25.28 3.62
C THR A 250 13.80 -25.57 5.09
N GLY A 251 12.76 -25.68 5.92
CA GLY A 251 12.89 -25.95 7.36
C GLY A 251 13.73 -27.18 7.70
N PRO A 252 13.49 -28.34 7.07
CA PRO A 252 14.29 -29.54 7.32
C PRO A 252 15.77 -29.45 6.95
N VAL A 253 16.14 -28.60 5.98
CA VAL A 253 17.51 -28.51 5.46
C VAL A 253 18.36 -27.44 6.13
N VAL A 254 17.77 -26.59 6.96
CA VAL A 254 18.48 -25.54 7.70
C VAL A 254 18.88 -26.00 9.10
N GLN A 255 19.86 -25.31 9.69
CA GLN A 255 20.38 -25.61 11.03
C GLN A 255 19.40 -25.19 12.13
N VAL A 256 19.40 -25.90 13.27
CA VAL A 256 18.56 -25.60 14.43
C VAL A 256 18.72 -24.14 14.90
N GLY A 257 19.94 -23.61 14.93
CA GLY A 257 20.19 -22.20 15.27
C GLY A 257 19.51 -21.21 14.33
N LEU A 258 19.46 -21.51 13.03
CA LEU A 258 18.73 -20.70 12.07
C LEU A 258 17.20 -20.86 12.23
N LEU A 259 16.72 -22.04 12.62
CA LEU A 259 15.31 -22.23 12.96
C LEU A 259 14.91 -21.45 14.22
N VAL A 260 15.78 -21.36 15.23
CA VAL A 260 15.54 -20.51 16.41
C VAL A 260 15.36 -19.05 15.99
N TYR A 261 16.21 -18.58 15.08
CA TYR A 261 16.06 -17.25 14.48
C TYR A 261 14.70 -17.10 13.76
N TRP A 262 14.31 -18.07 12.90
CA TRP A 262 13.04 -18.00 12.19
C TRP A 262 11.82 -18.02 13.12
N VAL A 263 11.83 -18.88 14.13
CA VAL A 263 10.76 -18.96 15.14
C VAL A 263 10.64 -17.62 15.83
N THR A 264 11.75 -17.09 16.36
CA THR A 264 11.79 -15.79 17.04
C THR A 264 11.30 -14.66 16.14
N SER A 265 11.77 -14.61 14.89
CA SER A 265 11.37 -13.60 13.91
C SER A 265 9.87 -13.67 13.59
N ASN A 266 9.29 -14.87 13.47
CA ASN A 266 7.86 -15.04 13.24
C ASN A 266 7.05 -14.66 14.47
N THR A 267 7.47 -15.07 15.68
CA THR A 267 6.85 -14.66 16.94
C THR A 267 6.87 -13.14 17.09
N TRP A 268 8.02 -12.51 16.83
CA TRP A 268 8.14 -11.06 16.80
C TRP A 268 7.13 -10.42 15.85
N MET A 269 6.96 -10.96 14.64
CA MET A 269 6.00 -10.44 13.68
C MET A 269 4.55 -10.55 14.19
N ILE A 270 4.18 -11.62 14.89
CA ILE A 270 2.86 -11.73 15.55
C ILE A 270 2.70 -10.64 16.62
N LEU A 271 3.68 -10.50 17.50
CA LEU A 271 3.67 -9.49 18.56
C LEU A 271 3.55 -8.08 17.98
N GLN A 272 4.42 -7.76 17.01
CA GLN A 272 4.41 -6.52 16.27
C GLN A 272 3.05 -6.28 15.60
N GLN A 273 2.47 -7.29 14.95
CA GLN A 273 1.15 -7.17 14.32
C GLN A 273 0.06 -6.86 15.35
N PHE A 274 0.11 -7.47 16.54
CA PHE A 274 -0.80 -7.17 17.63
C PHE A 274 -0.69 -5.71 18.11
N PHE A 275 0.54 -5.22 18.33
CA PHE A 275 0.78 -3.81 18.68
C PHE A 275 0.33 -2.85 17.58
N ILE A 276 0.63 -3.16 16.31
CA ILE A 276 0.22 -2.34 15.15
C ILE A 276 -1.28 -2.22 15.07
N MET A 277 -2.04 -3.30 15.23
CA MET A 277 -3.49 -3.24 15.19
C MET A 277 -4.07 -2.38 16.31
N ARG A 278 -3.46 -2.44 17.49
CA ARG A 278 -3.83 -1.57 18.60
C ARG A 278 -3.52 -0.11 18.28
N ALA A 279 -2.37 0.18 17.68
CA ALA A 279 -1.96 1.53 17.28
C ALA A 279 -2.71 2.09 16.05
N PHE A 280 -3.02 1.25 15.07
CA PHE A 280 -3.65 1.56 13.78
C PHE A 280 -4.79 0.56 13.51
N PRO A 281 -6.02 0.88 13.93
CA PRO A 281 -7.14 -0.04 13.82
C PRO A 281 -7.60 -0.09 12.36
N THR A 282 -8.09 -1.26 11.94
CA THR A 282 -8.73 -1.43 10.63
C THR A 282 -10.05 -0.65 10.59
N ARG A 283 -10.39 -0.05 9.43
CA ARG A 283 -11.63 0.74 9.24
C ARG A 283 -12.85 -0.10 9.62
N GLY A 284 -13.76 0.46 10.42
CA GLY A 284 -14.99 -0.22 10.86
C GLY A 284 -14.88 -1.11 12.11
N SER A 285 -13.68 -1.33 12.66
CA SER A 285 -13.52 -2.05 13.94
C SER A 285 -14.02 -1.22 15.14
N ALA A 286 -14.47 -1.85 16.23
CA ALA A 286 -14.94 -1.13 17.43
C ALA A 286 -13.87 -0.18 18.02
N ALA A 287 -12.60 -0.53 17.89
CA ALA A 287 -11.46 0.31 18.28
C ALA A 287 -11.18 1.49 17.34
N ALA A 288 -11.68 1.44 16.09
CA ALA A 288 -11.71 2.58 15.19
C ALA A 288 -12.80 3.57 15.60
N LYS A 289 -14.02 3.08 15.90
CA LYS A 289 -15.18 3.91 16.31
C LYS A 289 -14.92 4.76 17.56
N TRP A 290 -14.22 4.24 18.57
CA TRP A 290 -13.87 5.03 19.75
C TRP A 290 -12.85 6.14 19.45
N ARG A 291 -11.97 5.92 18.47
CA ARG A 291 -10.97 6.91 18.05
C ARG A 291 -11.48 7.88 16.99
N GLU A 292 -12.50 7.51 16.23
CA GLU A 292 -13.19 8.37 15.27
C GLU A 292 -13.64 9.66 15.93
N ALA A 293 -14.24 9.62 17.13
CA ALA A 293 -14.66 10.84 17.83
C ALA A 293 -13.49 11.79 18.15
N ALA A 294 -12.33 11.26 18.55
CA ALA A 294 -11.13 12.08 18.83
C ALA A 294 -10.47 12.60 17.54
N HIS A 295 -10.52 11.82 16.48
CA HIS A 295 -9.98 12.18 15.17
C HIS A 295 -10.89 13.19 14.46
N GLU A 296 -12.21 13.08 14.61
CA GLU A 296 -13.19 14.05 14.10
C GLU A 296 -12.95 15.41 14.76
N LYS A 297 -12.74 15.47 16.09
CA LYS A 297 -12.35 16.73 16.76
C LYS A 297 -11.07 17.36 16.19
N LYS A 298 -10.06 16.55 15.88
CA LYS A 298 -8.82 17.03 15.25
C LYS A 298 -9.05 17.51 13.81
N PHE A 299 -9.91 16.81 13.07
CA PHE A 299 -10.29 17.18 11.72
C PHE A 299 -11.07 18.50 11.71
N GLU A 300 -12.08 18.66 12.57
CA GLU A 300 -12.85 19.90 12.68
C GLU A 300 -11.94 21.10 13.03
N ALA A 301 -11.04 20.93 14.00
CA ALA A 301 -10.08 21.98 14.37
C ALA A 301 -9.09 22.33 13.24
N PHE A 302 -8.81 21.39 12.33
CA PHE A 302 -8.03 21.65 11.12
C PHE A 302 -8.89 22.33 10.05
N ARG A 303 -10.12 21.85 9.84
CA ARG A 303 -11.07 22.38 8.87
C ARG A 303 -11.36 23.85 9.12
N GLU A 304 -11.68 24.22 10.36
CA GLU A 304 -11.94 25.62 10.74
C GLU A 304 -10.74 26.54 10.42
N LYS A 305 -9.51 26.07 10.66
CA LYS A 305 -8.29 26.84 10.35
C LYS A 305 -8.06 27.02 8.86
N GLU A 306 -8.31 25.98 8.07
CA GLU A 306 -8.13 26.05 6.62
C GLU A 306 -9.29 26.79 5.93
N GLU A 307 -10.52 26.70 6.45
CA GLU A 307 -11.68 27.46 5.96
C GLU A 307 -11.45 28.97 6.18
N ALA A 308 -10.91 29.37 7.33
CA ALA A 308 -10.53 30.75 7.58
C ALA A 308 -9.45 31.26 6.60
N LYS A 309 -8.47 30.42 6.26
CA LYS A 309 -7.46 30.75 5.25
C LYS A 309 -8.05 30.87 3.85
N LEU A 310 -8.92 29.94 3.47
CA LEU A 310 -9.60 29.99 2.18
C LEU A 310 -10.47 31.25 2.06
N ALA A 311 -11.21 31.62 3.11
CA ALA A 311 -12.02 32.83 3.11
C ALA A 311 -11.17 34.08 2.86
N ALA A 312 -10.03 34.19 3.55
CA ALA A 312 -9.07 35.29 3.33
C ALA A 312 -8.42 35.27 1.93
N GLU A 313 -8.19 34.09 1.36
CA GLU A 313 -7.66 33.94 -0.01
C GLU A 313 -8.71 34.34 -1.06
N LEU A 314 -9.96 33.93 -0.89
CA LEU A 314 -11.07 34.28 -1.77
C LEU A 314 -11.35 35.79 -1.76
N GLU A 315 -11.33 36.42 -0.60
CA GLU A 315 -11.50 37.87 -0.46
C GLU A 315 -10.42 38.64 -1.25
N ARG A 316 -9.16 38.21 -1.18
CA ARG A 316 -8.06 38.81 -1.97
C ARG A 316 -8.25 38.66 -3.48
N ILE A 317 -8.74 37.49 -3.91
CA ILE A 317 -9.01 37.21 -5.32
C ILE A 317 -10.19 38.04 -5.82
N GLU A 318 -11.25 38.22 -5.02
CA GLU A 318 -12.42 39.02 -5.34
C GLU A 318 -12.11 40.53 -5.38
N LEU A 319 -11.30 41.01 -4.43
CA LEU A 319 -10.73 42.36 -4.45
C LEU A 319 -9.76 42.58 -5.60
N ASN A 320 -9.41 41.50 -6.32
CA ASN A 320 -8.59 41.52 -7.51
C ASN A 320 -7.24 42.21 -7.32
N GLU A 321 -6.58 41.98 -6.17
CA GLU A 321 -5.28 42.59 -5.83
C GLU A 321 -4.19 42.30 -6.89
N GLU A 322 -4.34 41.21 -7.66
CA GLU A 322 -3.41 40.77 -8.70
C GLU A 322 -3.71 41.33 -10.10
N GLY A 323 -4.79 42.10 -10.29
CA GLY A 323 -5.14 42.70 -11.58
C GLY A 323 -5.66 41.70 -12.63
N LEU A 324 -6.27 40.60 -12.19
CA LEU A 324 -6.91 39.60 -13.03
C LEU A 324 -8.17 40.17 -13.74
N ASN A 325 -8.51 39.63 -14.91
CA ASN A 325 -9.79 39.94 -15.55
C ASN A 325 -10.93 39.12 -14.93
N HIS A 326 -12.20 39.46 -15.23
CA HIS A 326 -13.37 38.79 -14.64
C HIS A 326 -13.36 37.25 -14.80
N LYS A 327 -12.83 36.73 -15.93
CA LYS A 327 -12.70 35.26 -16.13
C LYS A 327 -11.56 34.68 -15.30
N GLY A 328 -10.45 35.41 -15.15
CA GLY A 328 -9.31 35.03 -14.33
C GLY A 328 -9.67 34.93 -12.84
N VAL A 329 -10.44 35.89 -12.33
CA VAL A 329 -10.98 35.87 -10.95
C VAL A 329 -11.82 34.61 -10.71
N GLN A 330 -12.76 34.28 -11.61
CA GLN A 330 -13.57 33.07 -11.46
C GLN A 330 -12.77 31.77 -11.54
N VAL A 331 -11.75 31.70 -12.40
CA VAL A 331 -10.87 30.52 -12.47
C VAL A 331 -10.02 30.39 -11.21
N ALA A 332 -9.49 31.49 -10.67
CA ALA A 332 -8.71 31.51 -9.44
C ALA A 332 -9.54 31.06 -8.23
N ILE A 333 -10.76 31.60 -8.07
CA ILE A 333 -11.72 31.18 -7.04
C ILE A 333 -11.99 29.66 -7.13
N ARG A 334 -12.25 29.16 -8.34
CA ARG A 334 -12.49 27.73 -8.57
C ARG A 334 -11.29 26.87 -8.18
N GLN A 335 -10.08 27.30 -8.55
CA GLN A 335 -8.86 26.55 -8.25
C GLN A 335 -8.54 26.54 -6.74
N ALA A 336 -8.73 27.67 -6.06
CA ALA A 336 -8.56 27.77 -4.60
C ALA A 336 -9.52 26.83 -3.86
N ARG A 337 -10.81 26.83 -4.24
CA ARG A 337 -11.82 25.90 -3.67
C ARG A 337 -11.47 24.43 -3.91
N LEU A 338 -11.02 24.07 -5.12
CA LEU A 338 -10.59 22.71 -5.45
C LEU A 338 -9.38 22.26 -4.62
N ASN A 339 -8.38 23.12 -4.48
CA ASN A 339 -7.18 22.83 -3.69
C ASN A 339 -7.54 22.62 -2.21
N HIS A 340 -8.42 23.45 -1.66
CA HIS A 340 -8.90 23.34 -0.29
C HIS A 340 -9.66 22.03 -0.05
N ILE A 341 -10.56 21.64 -0.96
CA ILE A 341 -11.28 20.35 -0.87
C ILE A 341 -10.29 19.18 -0.83
N HIS A 342 -9.31 19.14 -1.75
CA HIS A 342 -8.31 18.07 -1.77
C HIS A 342 -7.46 18.05 -0.49
N LEU A 343 -7.14 19.22 0.07
CA LEU A 343 -6.39 19.33 1.32
C LEU A 343 -7.17 18.73 2.50
N LEU A 344 -8.45 19.09 2.64
CA LEU A 344 -9.33 18.57 3.68
C LEU A 344 -9.54 17.06 3.54
N GLU A 345 -9.82 16.59 2.32
CA GLU A 345 -10.02 15.17 2.03
C GLU A 345 -8.77 14.35 2.39
N LYS A 346 -7.59 14.85 2.00
CA LYS A 346 -6.31 14.25 2.35
C LYS A 346 -6.11 14.17 3.86
N HIS A 347 -6.32 15.27 4.60
CA HIS A 347 -6.11 15.29 6.04
C HIS A 347 -7.11 14.40 6.80
N ARG A 348 -8.38 14.37 6.36
CA ARG A 348 -9.41 13.47 6.88
C ARG A 348 -9.00 12.00 6.70
N MET A 349 -8.45 11.68 5.54
CA MET A 349 -7.94 10.35 5.23
C MET A 349 -6.68 9.98 6.01
N GLU A 350 -5.77 10.92 6.28
CA GLU A 350 -4.61 10.74 7.17
C GLU A 350 -5.05 10.39 8.60
N LEU A 351 -6.10 11.05 9.08
CA LEU A 351 -6.75 10.74 10.35
C LEU A 351 -7.52 9.40 10.29
N GLY A 352 -7.67 8.76 9.13
CA GLY A 352 -8.35 7.48 9.00
C GLY A 352 -9.86 7.56 9.18
N LEU A 353 -10.44 8.76 9.06
CA LEU A 353 -11.87 8.99 9.01
C LEU A 353 -12.43 8.57 7.63
N PRO A 354 -13.73 8.27 7.52
CA PRO A 354 -14.40 8.09 6.22
C PRO A 354 -14.21 9.32 5.32
N GLU A 355 -14.18 9.12 4.00
CA GLU A 355 -14.13 10.22 3.03
C GLU A 355 -15.30 11.19 3.26
N ILE A 356 -15.06 12.47 3.00
CA ILE A 356 -16.14 13.45 2.88
C ILE A 356 -16.86 13.07 1.60
N ASN A 357 -18.08 12.55 1.70
CA ASN A 357 -18.88 12.25 0.52
C ASN A 357 -19.37 13.58 -0.06
N LEU A 358 -18.55 14.21 -0.89
CA LEU A 358 -18.84 15.49 -1.54
C LEU A 358 -19.70 15.32 -2.81
N GLY A 359 -19.98 14.08 -3.22
CA GLY A 359 -20.59 13.79 -4.50
C GLY A 359 -19.66 14.14 -5.66
N THR A 360 -19.49 13.22 -6.62
CA THR A 360 -18.86 13.58 -7.90
C THR A 360 -19.94 14.06 -8.84
N VAL A 361 -19.82 15.29 -9.34
CA VAL A 361 -20.58 15.77 -10.51
C VAL A 361 -19.70 15.49 -11.72
N ASP A 362 -20.14 14.63 -12.64
CA ASP A 362 -19.46 14.47 -13.92
C ASP A 362 -19.63 15.73 -14.79
N ALA A 363 -18.84 15.87 -15.86
CA ALA A 363 -18.82 17.05 -16.73
C ALA A 363 -20.17 17.37 -17.43
N VAL A 364 -21.22 16.60 -17.15
CA VAL A 364 -22.57 16.68 -17.72
C VAL A 364 -23.65 16.83 -16.63
N GLY A 365 -23.27 16.94 -15.34
CA GLY A 365 -24.21 17.28 -14.28
C GLY A 365 -25.08 16.12 -13.76
N ASN A 366 -24.67 14.86 -13.93
CA ASN A 366 -25.46 13.72 -13.46
C ASN A 366 -24.83 13.04 -12.24
N THR A 367 -25.52 13.11 -11.10
CA THR A 367 -25.09 12.48 -9.84
C THR A 367 -25.34 10.97 -9.84
N ALA A 368 -24.25 10.19 -9.74
CA ALA A 368 -24.29 8.82 -9.26
C ALA A 368 -23.31 8.66 -8.07
N GLY A 369 -23.74 9.05 -6.87
CA GLY A 369 -22.97 8.93 -5.62
C GLY A 369 -23.72 9.50 -4.42
N GLN A 370 -23.71 8.78 -3.29
CA GLN A 370 -24.61 8.92 -2.12
C GLN A 370 -24.69 10.32 -1.48
N ARG A 371 -25.92 10.82 -1.29
CA ARG A 371 -26.27 12.01 -0.50
C ARG A 371 -25.94 11.82 1.00
N MET A 372 -25.65 12.92 1.71
CA MET A 372 -25.69 12.95 3.18
C MET A 372 -27.02 12.37 3.68
N GLN A 373 -26.96 11.54 4.74
CA GLN A 373 -28.15 10.88 5.28
C GLN A 373 -28.84 11.78 6.33
N PRO A 374 -30.18 11.75 6.42
CA PRO A 374 -30.93 12.48 7.43
C PRO A 374 -30.40 12.20 8.86
N GLY A 375 -30.13 13.25 9.63
CA GLY A 375 -29.67 13.16 11.03
C GLY A 375 -28.20 13.55 11.28
N GLN A 376 -27.44 13.95 10.25
CA GLN A 376 -26.10 14.53 10.44
C GLN A 376 -26.18 16.02 10.81
N LYS A 377 -25.31 16.47 11.73
CA LYS A 377 -25.24 17.88 12.17
C LYS A 377 -24.87 18.76 10.96
N GLY A 378 -25.70 19.75 10.62
CA GLY A 378 -25.55 20.57 9.41
C GLY A 378 -26.43 20.15 8.22
N TRP A 379 -27.15 19.02 8.32
CA TRP A 379 -28.06 18.52 7.27
C TRP A 379 -29.15 19.53 6.88
N GLU A 380 -29.81 20.15 7.87
CA GLU A 380 -30.88 21.12 7.60
C GLU A 380 -30.35 22.43 7.01
N GLN A 381 -29.15 22.87 7.40
CA GLN A 381 -28.50 24.05 6.83
C GLN A 381 -28.06 23.80 5.39
N TYR A 382 -27.44 22.64 5.12
CA TYR A 382 -27.08 22.23 3.76
C TYR A 382 -28.31 22.10 2.86
N LYS A 383 -29.38 21.48 3.36
CA LYS A 383 -30.65 21.33 2.61
C LYS A 383 -31.27 22.68 2.27
N ALA A 384 -31.33 23.60 3.24
CA ALA A 384 -31.88 24.94 3.01
C ALA A 384 -31.05 25.75 2.02
N GLN A 385 -29.72 25.69 2.11
CA GLN A 385 -28.83 26.42 1.22
C GLN A 385 -28.87 25.86 -0.21
N PHE A 386 -28.94 24.53 -0.35
CA PHE A 386 -29.13 23.87 -1.64
C PHE A 386 -30.47 24.21 -2.29
N GLU A 387 -31.55 24.26 -1.52
CA GLU A 387 -32.88 24.66 -2.02
C GLU A 387 -32.89 26.13 -2.47
N ALA A 388 -32.13 27.01 -1.80
CA ALA A 388 -31.96 28.41 -2.17
C ALA A 388 -31.15 28.58 -3.46
N ASP A 389 -29.97 27.93 -3.56
CA ASP A 389 -29.11 28.01 -4.75
C ASP A 389 -29.85 27.50 -6.01
N MET A 390 -30.64 26.43 -5.88
CA MET A 390 -31.45 25.88 -6.97
C MET A 390 -32.62 26.78 -7.38
N ALA A 391 -33.15 27.59 -6.46
CA ALA A 391 -34.21 28.56 -6.75
C ALA A 391 -33.64 29.80 -7.46
N GLU A 392 -32.47 30.27 -7.03
CA GLU A 392 -31.75 31.38 -7.65
C GLU A 392 -31.30 31.03 -9.08
N GLU A 393 -30.72 29.85 -9.29
CA GLU A 393 -30.32 29.39 -10.63
C GLU A 393 -31.52 29.27 -11.59
N ARG A 394 -32.70 28.83 -11.11
CA ARG A 394 -33.94 28.80 -11.91
C ARG A 394 -34.41 30.20 -12.27
N ALA A 395 -34.40 31.13 -11.31
CA ALA A 395 -34.80 32.51 -11.53
C ALA A 395 -33.86 33.24 -12.51
N GLU A 396 -32.55 33.03 -12.40
CA GLU A 396 -31.57 33.58 -13.34
C GLU A 396 -31.71 32.99 -14.74
N THR A 397 -31.98 31.68 -14.85
CA THR A 397 -32.13 31.00 -16.14
C THR A 397 -33.43 31.38 -16.85
N GLU A 398 -34.50 31.67 -16.11
CA GLU A 398 -35.76 32.19 -16.66
C GLU A 398 -35.65 33.67 -17.04
N ALA A 399 -35.06 34.53 -16.18
CA ALA A 399 -34.86 35.94 -16.48
C ALA A 399 -33.90 36.17 -17.67
N ALA A 400 -32.84 35.37 -17.80
CA ALA A 400 -31.89 35.48 -18.92
C ALA A 400 -32.46 35.02 -20.28
N ARG A 401 -33.61 34.32 -20.31
CA ARG A 401 -34.26 33.87 -21.54
C ARG A 401 -35.21 34.89 -22.16
N GLU A 402 -35.72 35.84 -21.38
CA GLU A 402 -36.75 36.79 -21.86
C GLU A 402 -36.17 38.09 -22.45
N ASP A 403 -35.01 38.57 -21.97
CA ASP A 403 -34.58 39.96 -22.26
C ASP A 403 -33.45 40.15 -23.30
N VAL A 404 -32.91 39.10 -23.92
CA VAL A 404 -31.77 39.26 -24.86
C VAL A 404 -32.20 39.43 -26.31
N VAL A 405 -32.37 40.68 -26.75
CA VAL A 405 -32.41 41.06 -28.17
C VAL A 405 -31.00 40.93 -28.76
N GLY A 406 -30.86 40.12 -29.82
CA GLY A 406 -29.55 39.89 -30.46
C GLY A 406 -29.08 41.12 -31.26
N LYS A 407 -27.82 41.12 -31.73
CA LYS A 407 -27.28 42.19 -32.60
C LYS A 407 -28.08 42.41 -33.90
N ASP A 408 -28.95 41.46 -34.23
CA ASP A 408 -29.89 41.47 -35.35
C ASP A 408 -31.25 42.12 -35.02
N GLY A 409 -31.42 42.68 -33.81
CA GLY A 409 -32.64 43.39 -33.38
C GLY A 409 -33.83 42.47 -33.08
N LEU A 410 -33.62 41.15 -33.00
CA LEU A 410 -34.68 40.15 -32.87
C LEU A 410 -34.57 39.40 -31.54
N THR A 411 -35.71 39.22 -30.86
CA THR A 411 -35.81 38.39 -29.65
C THR A 411 -35.61 36.91 -29.97
N ALA A 412 -35.31 36.09 -28.96
CA ALA A 412 -35.10 34.64 -29.13
C ALA A 412 -36.31 33.95 -29.80
N ALA A 413 -37.54 34.37 -29.46
CA ALA A 413 -38.76 33.89 -30.08
C ALA A 413 -38.85 34.25 -31.58
N GLN A 414 -38.53 35.50 -31.95
CA GLN A 414 -38.57 35.97 -33.34
C GLN A 414 -37.48 35.30 -34.20
N ARG A 415 -36.30 35.01 -33.64
CA ARG A 415 -35.24 34.23 -34.32
C ARG A 415 -35.67 32.80 -34.61
N ALA A 416 -36.33 32.14 -33.65
CA ALA A 416 -36.86 30.79 -33.84
C ALA A 416 -37.90 30.74 -34.96
N GLN A 417 -38.79 31.74 -35.02
CA GLN A 417 -39.83 31.83 -36.05
C GLN A 417 -39.22 32.06 -37.45
N LYS A 418 -38.27 32.99 -37.57
CA LYS A 418 -37.57 33.29 -38.84
C LYS A 418 -36.72 32.10 -39.35
N GLN A 419 -36.13 31.32 -38.44
CA GLN A 419 -35.42 30.08 -38.79
C GLN A 419 -36.38 28.97 -39.24
N ALA A 420 -37.56 28.85 -38.61
CA ALA A 420 -38.58 27.90 -39.01
C ALA A 420 -39.11 28.20 -40.43
N GLU A 421 -39.36 29.47 -40.74
CA GLU A 421 -39.78 29.91 -42.08
C GLU A 421 -38.72 29.63 -43.16
N ARG A 422 -37.43 29.92 -42.89
CA ARG A 422 -36.34 29.57 -43.81
C ARG A 422 -36.28 28.06 -44.09
N ARG A 423 -36.40 27.23 -43.06
CA ARG A 423 -36.41 25.76 -43.21
C ARG A 423 -37.63 25.28 -44.00
N ALA A 424 -38.79 25.91 -43.83
CA ALA A 424 -39.99 25.60 -44.62
C ALA A 424 -39.81 25.97 -46.11
N ALA A 425 -39.24 27.14 -46.40
CA ALA A 425 -38.95 27.60 -47.75
C ALA A 425 -37.92 26.69 -48.47
N GLU A 426 -36.85 26.28 -47.77
CA GLU A 426 -35.87 25.33 -48.31
C GLU A 426 -36.49 23.96 -48.63
N ARG A 427 -37.38 23.48 -47.76
CA ARG A 427 -38.12 22.23 -48.00
C ARG A 427 -39.01 22.34 -49.25
N GLN A 428 -39.68 23.47 -49.46
CA GLN A 428 -40.47 23.71 -50.67
C GLN A 428 -39.59 23.81 -51.93
N ALA A 429 -38.45 24.50 -51.85
CA ALA A 429 -37.51 24.61 -52.96
C ALA A 429 -36.91 23.25 -53.35
N LYS A 430 -36.54 22.41 -52.37
CA LYS A 430 -36.10 21.03 -52.62
C LYS A 430 -37.20 20.19 -53.26
N LYS A 431 -38.46 20.29 -52.80
CA LYS A 431 -39.60 19.61 -53.42
C LYS A 431 -39.81 20.05 -54.89
N LYS A 432 -39.69 21.36 -55.20
CA LYS A 432 -39.79 21.86 -56.58
C LYS A 432 -38.66 21.34 -57.48
N LYS A 433 -37.41 21.37 -57.00
CA LYS A 433 -36.25 20.81 -57.74
C LYS A 433 -36.41 19.31 -57.99
N GLN A 434 -36.93 18.57 -57.02
CA GLN A 434 -37.16 17.13 -57.16
C GLN A 434 -38.28 16.82 -58.15
N LYS A 435 -39.36 17.63 -58.16
CA LYS A 435 -40.46 17.51 -59.13
C LYS A 435 -39.99 17.82 -60.55
N GLN A 436 -39.15 18.84 -60.75
CA GLN A 436 -38.53 19.14 -62.06
C GLN A 436 -37.57 18.05 -62.52
N LYS A 437 -36.80 17.46 -61.61
CA LYS A 437 -35.88 16.35 -61.92
C LYS A 437 -36.64 15.07 -62.33
N ASN A 438 -37.78 14.79 -61.71
CA ASN A 438 -38.66 13.68 -62.11
C ASN A 438 -39.36 13.95 -63.45
N ASN A 439 -39.80 15.18 -63.74
CA ASN A 439 -40.42 15.51 -65.03
C ASN A 439 -39.44 15.40 -66.22
N LYS A 440 -38.17 15.79 -66.03
CA LYS A 440 -37.11 15.58 -67.04
C LYS A 440 -36.76 14.12 -67.26
N ARG A 441 -37.02 13.24 -66.29
CA ARG A 441 -36.75 11.80 -66.38
C ARG A 441 -37.88 11.03 -67.08
N ASN A 442 -39.11 11.56 -67.05
CA ASN A 442 -40.28 10.98 -67.74
C ASN A 442 -40.46 11.47 -69.18
N THR A 443 -39.67 12.46 -69.64
CA THR A 443 -39.73 13.00 -71.02
C THR A 443 -38.58 12.51 -71.90
N SER A 444 -37.71 11.63 -71.38
CA SER A 444 -36.59 11.02 -72.10
C SER A 444 -36.75 9.52 -72.33
N HIS A 445 -38.00 9.03 -72.41
CA HIS A 445 -38.34 7.66 -72.77
C HIS A 445 -39.34 7.65 -73.91
#